data_AF-A0A938U6E7-F1
#
_entry.id   AF-A0A938U6E7-F1
#
_cell.length_a   1.000
_cell.length_b   1.000
_cell.length_c   1.000
_cell.angle_alpha   90.00
_cell.angle_beta   90.00
_cell.angle_gamma   90.00
#
_symmetry.space_group_name_H-M   'P 1'
#
loop_
_entity.id
_entity.type
_entity.pdbx_description
1 polymer ?
#
loop_
_entity_poly.entity_id
_entity_poly.type
_entity_poly.pdbx_seq_one_letter_code
_entity_poly.pdbx_strand_id
1 'polypeptide(L)'
;MDNSNTIEVNRDFIEKCAPEIADFSVSFVNLSRNQDRETANLGGSGTLVYAGGKHAILTADHVLDNLPTRGEVGLTLSSVYRPILHRFSFYMEDSRKITIARGIEGSEGPEGPDLGIVIISEVTANRIEDNNKIFYNLEKRRNRIIQNPSFLSTGIWYLCGMPVEWTEELPEQGMFKPVMVFRGACGEVNIPTEEVRGAFDYLYLDIEISESYKGPISFNGVSGGGLIAN
;
A
#
# COMPACT_ATOMS: atom_id res chain seq x y z
N MET A 1 -33.04 -19.82 -3.94
CA MET A 1 -32.67 -19.89 -2.51
C MET A 1 -31.19 -20.12 -2.51
N ASP A 2 -30.46 -19.03 -2.35
CA ASP A 2 -29.01 -18.99 -2.49
C ASP A 2 -28.40 -19.40 -1.15
N ASN A 3 -27.74 -20.56 -1.13
CA ASN A 3 -26.92 -20.98 0.00
C ASN A 3 -25.55 -20.33 -0.21
N SER A 4 -25.42 -19.07 0.17
CA SER A 4 -24.10 -18.47 0.38
C SER A 4 -23.44 -19.21 1.54
N ASN A 5 -22.57 -20.17 1.22
CA ASN A 5 -21.64 -20.76 2.17
C ASN A 5 -20.67 -19.68 2.62
N THR A 6 -21.10 -18.81 3.54
CA THR A 6 -20.21 -17.90 4.24
C THR A 6 -19.30 -18.77 5.09
N ILE A 7 -18.04 -18.91 4.67
CA ILE A 7 -17.02 -19.53 5.52
C ILE A 7 -16.88 -18.58 6.72
N GLU A 8 -17.36 -19.02 7.89
CA GLU A 8 -17.17 -18.28 9.13
C GLU A 8 -15.68 -18.38 9.50
N VAL A 9 -14.90 -17.41 9.04
CA VAL A 9 -13.48 -17.33 9.38
C VAL A 9 -13.35 -16.85 10.82
N ASN A 10 -12.56 -17.56 11.61
CA ASN A 10 -12.32 -17.20 13.00
C ASN A 10 -11.71 -15.79 13.08
N ARG A 11 -12.31 -14.89 13.87
CA ARG A 11 -11.81 -13.53 14.11
C ARG A 11 -10.35 -13.49 14.57
N ASP A 12 -9.92 -14.46 15.39
CA ASP A 12 -8.53 -14.57 15.84
C ASP A 12 -7.56 -14.83 14.68
N PHE A 13 -8.03 -15.46 13.59
CA PHE A 13 -7.23 -15.68 12.39
C PHE A 13 -7.12 -14.39 11.56
N ILE A 14 -8.22 -13.66 11.40
CA ILE A 14 -8.25 -12.35 10.72
C ILE A 14 -7.32 -11.36 11.43
N GLU A 15 -7.38 -11.29 12.77
CA GLU A 15 -6.53 -10.38 13.55
C GLU A 15 -5.04 -10.75 13.46
N LYS A 16 -4.70 -12.01 13.18
CA LYS A 16 -3.31 -12.46 12.96
C LYS A 16 -2.79 -12.15 11.56
N CYS A 17 -3.66 -12.04 10.56
CA CYS A 17 -3.24 -11.77 9.18
C CYS A 17 -2.86 -10.31 8.96
N ALA A 18 -3.53 -9.36 9.63
CA ALA A 18 -3.24 -7.92 9.46
C ALA A 18 -1.75 -7.56 9.66
N PRO A 19 -1.07 -8.03 10.73
CA PRO A 19 0.38 -7.86 10.87
C PRO A 19 1.21 -8.38 9.70
N GLU A 20 0.94 -9.61 9.25
CA GLU A 20 1.69 -10.23 8.15
C GLU A 20 1.48 -9.48 6.83
N ILE A 21 0.27 -8.98 6.59
CA ILE A 21 -0.06 -8.22 5.39
C ILE A 21 0.61 -6.85 5.40
N ALA A 22 0.59 -6.17 6.54
CA ALA A 22 1.22 -4.87 6.72
C ALA A 22 2.75 -4.91 6.50
N ASP A 23 3.39 -6.07 6.64
CA ASP A 23 4.81 -6.24 6.36
C ASP A 23 5.16 -6.20 4.86
N PHE A 24 4.17 -6.34 3.98
CA PHE A 24 4.32 -6.06 2.56
C PHE A 24 4.00 -4.59 2.23
N SER A 25 3.32 -3.85 3.10
CA SER A 25 2.93 -2.47 2.84
C SER A 25 4.02 -1.47 3.24
N VAL A 26 4.18 -0.44 2.40
CA VAL A 26 5.06 0.72 2.62
C VAL A 26 4.35 1.99 2.15
N SER A 27 4.83 3.15 2.59
CA SER A 27 4.43 4.44 2.02
C SER A 27 5.62 5.25 1.57
N PHE A 28 5.47 5.91 0.43
CA PHE A 28 6.43 6.88 -0.07
C PHE A 28 6.34 8.16 0.76
N VAL A 29 7.49 8.76 1.00
CA VAL A 29 7.61 10.03 1.70
C VAL A 29 8.40 10.97 0.81
N ASN A 30 7.74 12.02 0.35
CA ASN A 30 8.37 13.11 -0.39
C ASN A 30 9.16 13.97 0.58
N LEU A 31 10.48 13.96 0.41
CA LEU A 31 11.41 14.74 1.21
C LEU A 31 11.68 16.05 0.48
N SER A 32 11.57 17.17 1.18
CA SER A 32 12.01 18.46 0.65
C SER A 32 12.89 19.18 1.66
N ARG A 33 13.97 19.80 1.18
CA ARG A 33 14.89 20.57 2.02
C ARG A 33 14.78 22.03 1.67
N ASN A 34 14.50 22.86 2.67
CA ASN A 34 14.56 24.31 2.54
C ASN A 34 15.48 24.85 3.64
N GLN A 35 16.62 25.41 3.23
CA GLN A 35 17.67 25.92 4.12
C GLN A 35 18.09 24.88 5.16
N ASP A 36 17.66 25.05 6.41
CA ASP A 36 18.04 24.23 7.56
C ASP A 36 16.95 23.22 7.98
N ARG A 37 15.85 23.11 7.22
CA ARG A 37 14.72 22.23 7.54
C ARG A 37 14.47 21.23 6.42
N GLU A 38 14.46 19.95 6.79
CA GLU A 38 13.86 18.89 5.99
C GLU A 38 12.38 18.78 6.37
N THR A 39 11.51 18.71 5.38
CA THR A 39 10.09 18.41 5.55
C THR A 39 9.76 17.12 4.81
N ALA A 40 8.76 16.42 5.32
CA ALA A 40 8.36 15.12 4.83
C ALA A 40 6.84 15.07 4.68
N ASN A 41 6.36 14.74 3.48
CA ASN A 41 4.94 14.61 3.17
C ASN A 41 4.68 13.22 2.58
N LEU A 42 3.52 12.63 2.84
CA LEU A 42 3.15 11.37 2.19
C LEU A 42 3.06 11.55 0.68
N GLY A 43 3.71 10.65 -0.06
CA GLY A 43 3.67 10.59 -1.53
C GLY A 43 2.70 9.54 -2.08
N GLY A 44 2.14 8.69 -1.22
CA GLY A 44 1.27 7.55 -1.56
C GLY A 44 1.73 6.27 -0.88
N SER A 45 0.97 5.18 -1.04
CA SER A 45 1.29 3.86 -0.50
C SER A 45 1.66 2.87 -1.60
N GLY A 46 2.20 1.73 -1.20
CA GLY A 46 2.50 0.64 -2.11
C GLY A 46 2.74 -0.67 -1.40
N THR A 47 2.88 -1.71 -2.21
CA THR A 47 3.12 -3.09 -1.80
C THR A 47 4.48 -3.55 -2.32
N LEU A 48 5.31 -4.05 -1.43
CA LEU A 48 6.56 -4.72 -1.75
C LEU A 48 6.27 -6.04 -2.48
N VAL A 49 6.73 -6.15 -3.72
CA VAL A 49 6.53 -7.32 -4.57
C VAL A 49 7.82 -7.82 -5.20
N TYR A 50 7.90 -9.13 -5.42
CA TYR A 50 8.91 -9.74 -6.25
C TYR A 50 8.27 -10.33 -7.52
N ALA A 51 8.67 -9.82 -8.68
CA ALA A 51 8.13 -10.21 -9.98
C ALA A 51 9.14 -9.98 -11.11
N GLY A 52 9.18 -10.90 -12.09
CA GLY A 52 10.10 -10.83 -13.23
C GLY A 52 11.57 -10.86 -12.81
N GLY A 53 11.91 -11.55 -11.72
CA GLY A 53 13.25 -11.54 -11.13
C GLY A 53 13.67 -10.20 -10.51
N LYS A 54 12.72 -9.31 -10.20
CA LYS A 54 12.98 -7.96 -9.68
C LYS A 54 12.22 -7.69 -8.39
N HIS A 55 12.88 -6.97 -7.48
CA HIS A 55 12.24 -6.33 -6.33
C HIS A 55 11.62 -5.00 -6.76
N ALA A 56 10.39 -4.77 -6.33
CA ALA A 56 9.66 -3.59 -6.72
C ALA A 56 8.59 -3.21 -5.68
N ILE A 57 8.10 -1.99 -5.81
CA ILE A 57 6.95 -1.47 -5.07
C ILE A 57 5.80 -1.29 -6.07
N LEU A 58 4.78 -2.12 -5.97
CA LEU A 58 3.53 -1.98 -6.70
C LEU A 58 2.68 -0.88 -6.06
N THR A 59 2.09 0.00 -6.85
CA THR A 59 1.32 1.15 -6.34
C THR A 59 0.27 1.58 -7.35
N ALA A 60 -0.48 2.64 -7.05
CA ALA A 60 -1.32 3.29 -8.04
C ALA A 60 -0.46 4.06 -9.04
N ASP A 61 -0.89 4.16 -10.29
CA ASP A 61 -0.09 4.84 -11.30
C ASP A 61 -0.03 6.36 -11.05
N HIS A 62 -1.11 6.99 -10.57
CA HIS A 62 -1.06 8.41 -10.16
C HIS A 62 -0.06 8.68 -9.02
N VAL A 63 0.27 7.68 -8.19
CA VAL A 63 1.31 7.84 -7.15
C VAL A 63 2.67 8.07 -7.81
N LEU A 64 2.95 7.46 -8.98
CA LEU A 64 4.20 7.69 -9.71
C LEU A 64 4.39 9.15 -10.11
N ASP A 65 3.31 9.89 -10.33
CA ASP A 65 3.34 11.32 -10.67
C ASP A 65 3.67 12.19 -9.44
N ASN A 66 3.36 11.70 -8.23
CA ASN A 66 3.75 12.34 -6.97
C ASN A 66 5.22 12.08 -6.58
N LEU A 67 5.88 11.10 -7.21
CA LEU A 67 7.28 10.77 -6.92
C LEU A 67 8.24 11.55 -7.81
N PRO A 68 9.36 12.06 -7.26
CA PRO A 68 10.34 12.76 -8.07
C PRO A 68 10.96 11.84 -9.13
N THR A 69 11.41 12.41 -10.25
CA THR A 69 12.14 11.67 -11.28
C THR A 69 13.61 11.43 -10.91
N ARG A 70 14.16 12.24 -10.01
CA ARG A 70 15.53 12.16 -9.48
C ARG A 70 15.57 12.68 -8.05
N GLY A 71 16.59 12.29 -7.30
CA GLY A 71 16.78 12.69 -5.92
C GLY A 71 16.22 11.67 -4.94
N GLU A 72 16.23 12.08 -3.68
CA GLU A 72 15.91 11.21 -2.55
C GLU A 72 14.40 11.09 -2.35
N VAL A 73 13.91 9.87 -2.16
CA VAL A 73 12.55 9.57 -1.71
C VAL A 73 12.63 8.73 -0.44
N GLY A 74 11.81 9.08 0.55
CA GLY A 74 11.69 8.33 1.79
C GLY A 74 10.72 7.15 1.64
N LEU A 75 10.90 6.14 2.49
CA LEU A 75 9.91 5.09 2.70
C LEU A 75 9.61 4.95 4.18
N THR A 76 8.35 4.70 4.51
CA THR A 76 7.96 4.22 5.83
C THR A 76 8.15 2.71 5.89
N LEU A 77 8.80 2.23 6.95
CA LEU A 77 9.08 0.81 7.18
C LEU A 77 8.38 0.29 8.44
N SER A 78 7.26 0.93 8.81
CA SER A 78 6.49 0.60 10.01
C SER A 78 6.01 -0.85 9.99
N SER A 79 6.21 -1.60 11.07
CA SER A 79 5.49 -2.85 11.34
C SER A 79 4.40 -2.62 12.37
N VAL A 80 3.46 -3.56 12.48
CA VAL A 80 2.23 -3.40 13.29
C VAL A 80 2.52 -3.30 14.80
N TYR A 81 3.71 -3.68 15.25
CA TYR A 81 3.95 -3.87 16.67
C TYR A 81 4.49 -2.65 17.40
N ARG A 82 5.24 -1.73 16.76
CA ARG A 82 5.80 -0.54 17.43
C ARG A 82 6.04 0.62 16.47
N PRO A 83 5.81 1.87 16.91
CA PRO A 83 6.36 3.03 16.22
C PRO A 83 7.89 2.89 16.13
N ILE A 84 8.44 3.08 14.93
CA ILE A 84 9.88 3.03 14.68
C ILE A 84 10.30 4.44 14.29
N LEU A 85 11.21 5.03 15.06
CA LEU A 85 11.88 6.26 14.65
C LEU A 85 12.98 5.90 13.66
N HIS A 86 12.79 6.25 12.39
CA HIS A 86 13.77 5.98 11.35
C HIS A 86 13.74 7.05 10.25
N ARG A 87 14.81 7.10 9.46
CA ARG A 87 14.89 7.85 8.21
C ARG A 87 15.38 6.89 7.13
N PHE A 88 14.46 6.20 6.49
CA PHE A 88 14.80 5.33 5.36
C PHE A 88 14.54 6.05 4.06
N SER A 89 15.51 6.00 3.16
CA SER A 89 15.42 6.60 1.83
C SER A 89 16.26 5.87 0.81
N PHE A 90 15.93 6.11 -0.45
CA PHE A 90 16.68 5.69 -1.62
C PHE A 90 16.60 6.76 -2.70
N TYR A 91 17.46 6.65 -3.71
CA TYR A 91 17.53 7.60 -4.81
C TYR A 91 16.70 7.10 -6.01
N MET A 92 15.90 7.98 -6.58
CA MET A 92 15.03 7.66 -7.73
C MET A 92 15.83 7.40 -9.01
N GLU A 93 17.04 7.95 -9.14
CA GLU A 93 17.97 7.64 -10.23
C GLU A 93 18.46 6.18 -10.25
N ASP A 94 18.43 5.50 -9.09
CA ASP A 94 18.78 4.07 -8.98
C ASP A 94 17.56 3.15 -9.19
N SER A 95 16.41 3.74 -9.53
CA SER A 95 15.12 3.08 -9.63
C SER A 95 14.47 3.33 -10.99
N ARG A 96 13.44 2.55 -11.32
CA ARG A 96 12.68 2.71 -12.57
C ARG A 96 11.18 2.71 -12.29
N LYS A 97 10.52 3.82 -12.62
CA LYS A 97 9.07 3.94 -12.64
C LYS A 97 8.51 3.33 -13.93
N ILE A 98 7.47 2.52 -13.83
CA ILE A 98 6.75 1.96 -14.98
C ILE A 98 5.26 2.10 -14.72
N THR A 99 4.56 2.75 -15.63
CA THR A 99 3.11 2.67 -15.74
C THR A 99 2.74 1.29 -16.27
N ILE A 100 2.01 0.50 -15.48
CA ILE A 100 1.49 -0.81 -15.92
C ILE A 100 0.16 -0.60 -16.63
N ALA A 101 -0.73 0.15 -15.99
CA ALA A 101 -1.99 0.57 -16.58
C ALA A 101 -2.42 1.91 -15.96
N ARG A 102 -3.00 2.77 -16.79
CA ARG A 102 -3.55 4.06 -16.38
C ARG A 102 -4.99 4.11 -16.88
N GLY A 103 -5.92 4.31 -15.96
CA GLY A 103 -7.32 4.50 -16.31
C GLY A 103 -7.49 5.70 -17.24
N ILE A 104 -8.54 5.67 -18.05
CA ILE A 104 -8.92 6.79 -18.92
C ILE A 104 -9.97 7.64 -18.20
N GLU A 105 -9.97 8.95 -18.42
CA GLU A 105 -10.99 9.82 -17.85
C GLU A 105 -12.34 9.55 -18.54
N GLY A 106 -13.28 8.96 -17.79
CA GLY A 106 -14.65 8.68 -18.20
C GLY A 106 -15.63 9.74 -17.70
N SER A 107 -16.91 9.60 -18.06
CA SER A 107 -17.96 10.55 -17.67
C SER A 107 -18.25 10.58 -16.16
N GLU A 108 -17.88 9.52 -15.45
CA GLU A 108 -18.07 9.38 -14.00
C GLU A 108 -16.74 9.38 -13.21
N GLY A 109 -15.63 9.71 -13.88
CA GLY A 109 -14.27 9.66 -13.31
C GLY A 109 -13.36 8.66 -14.04
N PRO A 110 -12.16 8.38 -13.51
CA PRO A 110 -11.22 7.46 -14.13
C PRO A 110 -11.79 6.05 -14.25
N GLU A 111 -11.86 5.53 -15.46
CA GLU A 111 -12.26 4.16 -15.78
C GLU A 111 -11.03 3.29 -16.08
N GLY A 112 -11.01 2.11 -15.48
CA GLY A 112 -9.97 1.11 -15.64
C GLY A 112 -8.91 1.14 -14.54
N PRO A 113 -7.93 0.22 -14.62
CA PRO A 113 -6.92 0.07 -13.59
C PRO A 113 -5.96 1.26 -13.56
N ASP A 114 -5.59 1.64 -12.35
CA ASP A 114 -4.62 2.69 -12.04
C ASP A 114 -3.45 2.01 -11.32
N LEU A 115 -2.51 1.45 -12.09
CA LEU A 115 -1.47 0.55 -11.60
C LEU A 115 -0.09 0.97 -12.09
N GLY A 116 0.77 1.30 -11.14
CA GLY A 116 2.16 1.68 -11.35
C GLY A 116 3.12 0.77 -10.59
N ILE A 117 4.39 0.79 -10.98
CA ILE A 117 5.43 0.05 -10.26
C ILE A 117 6.73 0.83 -10.22
N VAL A 118 7.40 0.80 -9.06
CA VAL A 118 8.75 1.32 -8.87
C VAL A 118 9.69 0.13 -8.69
N ILE A 119 10.47 -0.20 -9.73
CA ILE A 119 11.53 -1.20 -9.63
C ILE A 119 12.71 -0.54 -8.90
N ILE A 120 13.14 -1.17 -7.81
CA ILE A 120 14.24 -0.68 -6.98
C ILE A 120 15.51 -1.51 -7.21
N SER A 121 16.66 -0.93 -6.87
CA SER A 121 17.94 -1.65 -6.92
C SER A 121 17.98 -2.78 -5.87
N GLU A 122 18.80 -3.80 -6.13
CA GLU A 122 19.03 -4.89 -5.16
C GLU A 122 19.58 -4.36 -3.82
N VAL A 123 20.42 -3.32 -3.87
CA VAL A 123 20.95 -2.68 -2.65
C VAL A 123 19.81 -2.08 -1.81
N THR A 124 18.85 -1.39 -2.44
CA THR A 124 17.69 -0.87 -1.73
C THR A 124 16.79 -1.98 -1.21
N ALA A 125 16.56 -3.03 -2.00
CA ALA A 125 15.75 -4.18 -1.60
C ALA A 125 16.33 -4.87 -0.37
N ASN A 126 17.63 -5.19 -0.37
CA ASN A 126 18.29 -5.83 0.78
C ASN A 126 18.18 -4.96 2.04
N ARG A 127 18.34 -3.64 1.92
CA ARG A 127 18.16 -2.71 3.05
C ARG A 127 16.72 -2.69 3.58
N ILE A 128 15.71 -2.91 2.73
CA ILE A 128 14.31 -3.04 3.15
C ILE A 128 14.12 -4.34 3.92
N GLU A 129 14.67 -5.45 3.43
CA GLU A 129 14.60 -6.77 4.11
C GLU A 129 15.32 -6.77 5.46
N ASP A 130 16.47 -6.07 5.57
CA ASP A 130 17.18 -5.87 6.84
C ASP A 130 16.33 -5.15 7.91
N ASN A 131 15.23 -4.50 7.51
CA ASN A 131 14.25 -3.86 8.39
C ASN A 131 12.99 -4.73 8.62
N ASN A 132 13.10 -6.05 8.44
CA ASN A 132 12.04 -7.05 8.64
C ASN A 132 10.83 -6.89 7.71
N LYS A 133 11.01 -6.22 6.56
CA LYS A 133 10.00 -6.18 5.50
C LYS A 133 10.21 -7.34 4.54
N ILE A 134 9.13 -7.78 3.90
CA ILE A 134 9.15 -8.93 3.01
C ILE A 134 8.59 -8.51 1.66
N PHE A 135 9.10 -9.07 0.58
CA PHE A 135 8.54 -8.88 -0.76
C PHE A 135 7.56 -10.00 -1.09
N TYR A 136 6.32 -9.63 -1.40
CA TYR A 136 5.30 -10.59 -1.82
C TYR A 136 5.64 -11.15 -3.20
N ASN A 137 6.03 -12.43 -3.24
CA ASN A 137 6.45 -13.08 -4.48
C ASN A 137 5.24 -13.43 -5.35
N LEU A 138 5.01 -12.61 -6.38
CA LEU A 138 3.94 -12.77 -7.36
C LEU A 138 4.22 -13.93 -8.33
N GLU A 139 5.49 -14.23 -8.63
CA GLU A 139 5.85 -15.31 -9.55
C GLU A 139 5.43 -16.67 -9.05
N LYS A 140 5.66 -16.95 -7.75
CA LYS A 140 5.26 -18.21 -7.09
C LYS A 140 3.74 -18.45 -7.17
N ARG A 141 2.95 -17.39 -7.39
CA ARG A 141 1.49 -17.41 -7.36
C ARG A 141 0.86 -17.16 -8.73
N ARG A 142 1.66 -16.86 -9.75
CA ARG A 142 1.21 -16.53 -11.11
C ARG A 142 0.24 -17.57 -11.67
N ASN A 143 0.61 -18.84 -11.64
CA ASN A 143 -0.23 -19.90 -12.20
C ASN A 143 -1.55 -20.04 -11.44
N ARG A 144 -1.52 -19.94 -10.10
CA ARG A 144 -2.73 -19.97 -9.27
C ARG A 144 -3.66 -18.82 -9.61
N ILE A 145 -3.14 -17.61 -9.74
CA ILE A 145 -3.92 -16.40 -10.04
C ILE A 145 -4.55 -16.48 -11.43
N ILE A 146 -3.79 -16.92 -12.44
CA ILE A 146 -4.28 -17.02 -13.82
C ILE A 146 -5.32 -18.14 -13.98
N GLN A 147 -5.14 -19.27 -13.30
CA GLN A 147 -6.00 -20.45 -13.47
C GLN A 147 -7.26 -20.41 -12.61
N ASN A 148 -7.22 -19.74 -11.46
CA ASN A 148 -8.36 -19.60 -10.54
C ASN A 148 -8.46 -18.14 -10.08
N PRO A 149 -9.01 -17.24 -10.91
CA PRO A 149 -9.17 -15.83 -10.54
C PRO A 149 -10.28 -15.59 -9.51
N SER A 150 -11.08 -16.61 -9.15
CA SER A 150 -12.23 -16.51 -8.24
C SER A 150 -11.85 -16.33 -6.76
N PHE A 151 -10.98 -15.36 -6.46
CA PHE A 151 -10.58 -15.00 -5.11
C PHE A 151 -11.66 -14.24 -4.34
N LEU A 152 -12.64 -13.68 -5.05
CA LEU A 152 -13.67 -12.81 -4.50
C LEU A 152 -14.56 -13.51 -3.48
N SER A 153 -14.84 -14.79 -3.66
CA SER A 153 -15.73 -15.56 -2.78
C SER A 153 -14.99 -16.41 -1.73
N THR A 154 -13.65 -16.46 -1.76
CA THR A 154 -12.87 -17.39 -0.92
C THR A 154 -11.70 -16.75 -0.16
N GLY A 155 -11.44 -15.45 -0.35
CA GLY A 155 -10.30 -14.74 0.26
C GLY A 155 -10.72 -13.64 1.23
N ILE A 156 -9.81 -13.26 2.11
CA ILE A 156 -9.99 -12.13 3.04
C ILE A 156 -9.26 -10.94 2.44
N TRP A 157 -9.96 -9.81 2.34
CA TRP A 157 -9.44 -8.60 1.71
C TRP A 157 -8.96 -7.63 2.77
N TYR A 158 -7.79 -7.07 2.56
CA TYR A 158 -7.22 -6.07 3.44
C TYR A 158 -6.91 -4.79 2.68
N LEU A 159 -7.32 -3.68 3.29
CA LEU A 159 -6.93 -2.35 2.88
C LEU A 159 -5.80 -1.88 3.80
N CYS A 160 -4.60 -1.72 3.24
CA CYS A 160 -3.43 -1.30 4.00
C CYS A 160 -2.79 -0.06 3.37
N GLY A 161 -2.34 0.88 4.18
CA GLY A 161 -1.71 2.12 3.73
C GLY A 161 -1.65 3.17 4.82
N MET A 162 -1.34 4.41 4.48
CA MET A 162 -1.22 5.51 5.45
C MET A 162 -2.20 6.64 5.13
N PRO A 163 -3.31 6.74 5.88
CA PRO A 163 -4.22 7.87 5.77
C PRO A 163 -3.49 9.18 6.10
N VAL A 164 -3.59 10.16 5.21
CA VAL A 164 -2.91 11.45 5.36
C VAL A 164 -3.36 12.19 6.62
N GLU A 165 -4.63 12.05 6.99
CA GLU A 165 -5.22 12.69 8.18
C GLU A 165 -4.63 12.17 9.50
N TRP A 166 -3.95 11.02 9.49
CA TRP A 166 -3.25 10.48 10.65
C TRP A 166 -1.77 10.86 10.69
N THR A 167 -1.34 11.73 9.79
CA THR A 167 0.01 12.30 9.81
C THR A 167 0.04 13.42 10.84
N GLU A 168 0.99 13.34 11.78
CA GLU A 168 1.20 14.36 12.79
C GLU A 168 2.66 14.82 12.80
N GLU A 169 2.88 16.11 13.01
CA GLU A 169 4.20 16.65 13.32
C GLU A 169 4.35 16.68 14.85
N LEU A 170 5.34 15.95 15.35
CA LEU A 170 5.70 15.98 16.76
C LEU A 170 6.81 17.00 17.03
N PRO A 171 6.90 17.51 18.27
CA PRO A 171 8.07 18.25 18.71
C PRO A 171 9.37 17.46 18.49
N GLU A 172 10.47 18.20 18.45
CA GLU A 172 11.82 17.68 18.30
C GLU A 172 12.11 16.52 19.28
N GLN A 173 12.60 15.38 18.76
CA GLN A 173 13.03 14.24 19.58
C GLN A 173 14.51 13.93 19.36
N GLY A 174 15.35 14.31 20.32
CA GLY A 174 16.80 14.11 20.23
C GLY A 174 17.41 14.87 19.05
N MET A 175 18.03 14.14 18.12
CA MET A 175 18.66 14.70 16.92
C MET A 175 17.69 14.87 15.73
N PHE A 176 16.42 14.46 15.87
CA PHE A 176 15.41 14.55 14.81
C PHE A 176 14.57 15.82 14.98
N LYS A 177 14.64 16.73 14.01
CA LYS A 177 14.00 18.04 14.04
C LYS A 177 13.53 18.44 12.62
N PRO A 178 12.21 18.49 12.32
CA PRO A 178 11.08 17.96 13.09
C PRO A 178 10.92 16.44 12.97
N VAL A 179 10.06 15.84 13.82
CA VAL A 179 9.67 14.41 13.71
C VAL A 179 8.29 14.33 13.08
N MET A 180 8.20 13.73 11.90
CA MET A 180 6.92 13.39 11.27
C MET A 180 6.52 11.98 11.64
N VAL A 181 5.29 11.80 12.12
CA VAL A 181 4.71 10.49 12.40
C VAL A 181 3.68 10.19 11.33
N PHE A 182 3.86 9.05 10.67
CA PHE A 182 2.93 8.51 9.69
C PHE A 182 2.30 7.25 10.27
N ARG A 183 1.00 7.28 10.54
CA ARG A 183 0.27 6.13 11.10
C ARG A 183 -0.40 5.35 9.98
N GLY A 184 -0.18 4.04 9.96
CA GLY A 184 -0.81 3.15 8.99
C GLY A 184 -2.16 2.62 9.46
N ALA A 185 -3.06 2.40 8.51
CA ALA A 185 -4.23 1.53 8.65
C ALA A 185 -3.94 0.22 7.92
N CYS A 186 -4.30 -0.92 8.49
CA CYS A 186 -4.32 -2.20 7.80
C CYS A 186 -5.42 -3.04 8.43
N GLY A 187 -6.53 -3.16 7.72
CA GLY A 187 -7.75 -3.76 8.25
C GLY A 187 -8.49 -4.55 7.19
N GLU A 188 -9.26 -5.52 7.66
CA GLU A 188 -10.19 -6.28 6.83
C GLU A 188 -11.22 -5.34 6.20
N VAL A 189 -11.54 -5.60 4.94
CA VAL A 189 -12.61 -4.92 4.20
C VAL A 189 -13.53 -5.95 3.58
N ASN A 190 -14.82 -5.63 3.57
CA ASN A 190 -15.80 -6.44 2.85
C ASN A 190 -15.87 -5.99 1.39
N ILE A 191 -16.07 -6.94 0.49
CA ILE A 191 -16.41 -6.68 -0.91
C ILE A 191 -17.90 -6.96 -1.11
N PRO A 192 -18.79 -5.99 -0.82
CA PRO A 192 -20.22 -6.18 -0.97
C PRO A 192 -20.66 -6.24 -2.43
N THR A 193 -19.93 -5.58 -3.35
CA THR A 193 -20.36 -5.44 -4.74
C THR A 193 -19.19 -5.61 -5.70
N GLU A 194 -19.43 -6.42 -6.73
CA GLU A 194 -18.60 -6.57 -7.92
C GLU A 194 -19.40 -6.05 -9.13
N GLU A 195 -18.75 -5.27 -9.98
CA GLU A 195 -19.32 -4.80 -11.24
C GLU A 195 -18.33 -5.01 -12.37
N VAL A 196 -18.77 -5.54 -13.50
CA VAL A 196 -17.96 -5.64 -14.70
C VAL A 196 -18.31 -4.47 -15.62
N ARG A 197 -17.34 -3.58 -15.90
CA ARG A 197 -17.50 -2.51 -16.90
C ARG A 197 -16.48 -2.67 -18.02
N GLY A 198 -16.97 -3.02 -19.20
CA GLY A 198 -16.12 -3.26 -20.36
C GLY A 198 -15.21 -4.48 -20.18
N ALA A 199 -13.89 -4.26 -20.15
CA ALA A 199 -12.88 -5.32 -20.01
C ALA A 199 -12.31 -5.43 -18.58
N PHE A 200 -12.92 -4.74 -17.61
CA PHE A 200 -12.40 -4.63 -16.26
C PHE A 200 -13.46 -5.01 -15.21
N ASP A 201 -12.99 -5.67 -14.16
CA ASP A 201 -13.77 -5.97 -12.97
C ASP A 201 -13.51 -4.87 -11.93
N TYR A 202 -14.58 -4.36 -11.33
CA TYR A 202 -14.57 -3.32 -10.31
C TYR A 202 -15.06 -3.91 -9.00
N LEU A 203 -14.26 -3.75 -7.96
CA LEU A 203 -14.58 -4.20 -6.62
C LEU A 203 -14.82 -2.99 -5.75
N TYR A 204 -16.01 -2.90 -5.19
CA TYR A 204 -16.37 -1.83 -4.26
C TYR A 204 -16.11 -2.33 -2.86
N LEU A 205 -15.27 -1.60 -2.12
CA LEU A 205 -14.94 -1.89 -0.74
C LEU A 205 -15.82 -1.01 0.14
N ASP A 206 -16.63 -1.61 0.99
CA ASP A 206 -17.38 -0.87 2.00
C ASP A 206 -16.68 -0.91 3.33
N ILE A 207 -16.65 0.25 3.98
CA ILE A 207 -16.13 0.42 5.33
C ILE A 207 -17.32 0.83 6.18
N GLU A 208 -17.72 -0.05 7.09
CA GLU A 208 -18.85 0.20 7.97
C GLU A 208 -18.47 1.23 9.04
N ILE A 209 -18.90 2.47 8.83
CA ILE A 209 -18.73 3.56 9.80
C ILE A 209 -19.84 3.46 10.84
N SER A 210 -19.56 2.77 11.94
CA SER A 210 -20.43 2.72 13.14
C SER A 210 -20.00 3.76 14.19
N GLU A 211 -20.81 3.96 15.24
CA GLU A 211 -20.42 4.78 16.40
C GLU A 211 -19.14 4.29 17.09
N SER A 212 -18.76 3.03 16.87
CA SER A 212 -17.55 2.42 17.40
C SER A 212 -16.36 2.45 16.44
N TYR A 213 -16.55 2.97 15.21
CA TYR A 213 -15.51 3.08 14.20
C TYR A 213 -14.42 4.07 14.64
N LYS A 214 -13.18 3.60 14.63
CA LYS A 214 -11.98 4.38 14.98
C LYS A 214 -11.02 4.56 13.80
N GLY A 215 -11.47 4.22 12.59
CA GLY A 215 -10.67 4.38 11.37
C GLY A 215 -10.69 5.82 10.85
N PRO A 216 -10.04 6.09 9.71
CA PRO A 216 -9.97 7.45 9.20
C PRO A 216 -11.30 7.91 8.60
N ILE A 217 -11.52 9.22 8.58
CA ILE A 217 -12.66 9.85 7.88
C ILE A 217 -12.36 9.92 6.37
N SER A 218 -11.09 10.14 6.00
CA SER A 218 -10.59 10.14 4.63
C SER A 218 -9.45 9.12 4.43
N PHE A 219 -9.55 8.34 3.36
CA PHE A 219 -8.52 7.38 2.93
C PHE A 219 -7.50 7.96 1.96
N ASN A 220 -7.45 9.29 1.81
CA ASN A 220 -6.41 9.94 1.03
C ASN A 220 -5.03 9.51 1.53
N GLY A 221 -4.14 9.12 0.61
CA GLY A 221 -2.81 8.59 0.93
C GLY A 221 -2.70 7.07 1.00
N VAL A 222 -3.83 6.33 1.00
CA VAL A 222 -3.86 4.84 1.03
C VAL A 222 -3.72 4.21 -0.38
N SER A 223 -3.65 5.04 -1.44
CA SER A 223 -3.54 4.58 -2.83
C SER A 223 -2.44 3.54 -3.04
N GLY A 224 -2.79 2.39 -3.64
CA GLY A 224 -1.82 1.36 -4.07
C GLY A 224 -1.49 0.25 -3.07
N GLY A 225 -2.11 0.24 -1.87
CA GLY A 225 -1.78 -0.74 -0.80
C GLY A 225 -2.81 -1.85 -0.54
N GLY A 226 -3.65 -2.20 -1.52
CA GLY A 226 -4.58 -3.33 -1.39
C GLY A 226 -3.86 -4.68 -1.48
N LEU A 227 -4.08 -5.57 -0.50
CA LEU A 227 -3.50 -6.92 -0.47
C LEU A 227 -4.57 -7.97 -0.15
N ILE A 228 -4.45 -9.12 -0.83
CA ILE A 228 -5.32 -10.27 -0.64
C ILE A 228 -4.60 -11.30 0.23
N ALA A 229 -5.20 -11.69 1.36
CA ALA A 229 -4.75 -12.84 2.15
C ALA A 229 -5.56 -14.08 1.78
N ASN A 230 -4.85 -15.18 1.50
CA ASN A 230 -5.39 -16.49 1.15
C ASN A 230 -4.66 -17.59 1.90
#